data_AF-A0A1W9X9C9-F1
#
_entry.id   AF-A0A1W9X9C9-F1
#
_cell.length_a   1.000
_cell.length_b   1.000
_cell.length_c   1.000
_cell.angle_alpha   90.00
_cell.angle_beta   90.00
_cell.angle_gamma   90.00
#
_symmetry.space_group_name_H-M   'P 1'
#
loop_
_entity.id
_entity.type
_entity.pdbx_description
1 polymer ?
#
loop_
_entity_poly.entity_id
_entity_poly.type
_entity_poly.pdbx_seq_one_letter_code
_entity_poly.pdbx_strand_id
1 'polypeptide(L)'
;MMFGSDAALDLSGSFHVSTADYLRMGDNERFYARPQANDVLSVAAPAAFGFLEDAPASVAVEGNGELSTEIWGEDYDNWWDETDTDSLFPGLVVPEGETTSVIGGDINIKGTFFADEEYKTKTPLGTNLSAPWGQISLASVGGAGEVNVTESGLDISAELLGDITISDGAKITVNSASDDDLYIS
;
A
#
# COMPACT_ATOMS: atom_id res chain seq x y z
N MET A 1 9.76 -0.22 -7.18
CA MET A 1 9.94 0.40 -5.85
C MET A 1 9.67 -0.64 -4.78
N MET A 2 10.28 -0.57 -3.59
CA MET A 2 10.14 -1.60 -2.55
C MET A 2 10.11 -1.00 -1.13
N PHE A 3 9.14 -1.44 -0.32
CA PHE A 3 9.06 -1.23 1.12
C PHE A 3 9.26 -2.57 1.82
N GLY A 4 10.30 -2.67 2.65
CA GLY A 4 10.61 -3.89 3.39
C GLY A 4 9.81 -4.02 4.69
N SER A 5 9.99 -5.15 5.38
CA SER A 5 9.28 -5.51 6.61
C SER A 5 9.51 -4.58 7.80
N ASP A 6 10.65 -3.88 7.81
CA ASP A 6 11.01 -2.89 8.84
C ASP A 6 10.73 -1.45 8.40
N ALA A 7 10.01 -1.25 7.29
CA ALA A 7 9.70 0.08 6.81
C ALA A 7 8.74 0.80 7.78
N ALA A 8 9.26 1.76 8.52
CA ALA A 8 8.49 2.65 9.37
C ALA A 8 8.55 4.08 8.82
N LEU A 9 7.40 4.76 8.80
CA LEU A 9 7.28 6.15 8.40
C LEU A 9 6.74 6.97 9.57
N ASP A 10 7.45 8.02 9.97
CA ASP A 10 6.95 9.03 10.92
C ASP A 10 6.26 10.12 10.10
N LEU A 11 4.93 10.02 10.01
CA LEU A 11 4.12 10.85 9.14
C LEU A 11 3.15 11.70 9.96
N SER A 12 3.00 12.96 9.56
CA SER A 12 1.99 13.86 10.10
C SER A 12 0.75 13.98 9.19
N GLY A 13 0.64 13.14 8.17
CA GLY A 13 -0.43 13.21 7.18
C GLY A 13 -0.43 12.02 6.21
N SER A 14 -1.18 12.17 5.12
CA SER A 14 -1.35 11.18 4.07
C SER A 14 -0.03 10.79 3.37
N PHE A 15 0.03 9.54 2.92
CA PHE A 15 1.16 8.96 2.21
C PHE A 15 0.76 8.55 0.80
N HIS A 16 1.39 9.15 -0.20
CA HIS A 16 1.20 8.78 -1.59
C HIS A 16 2.51 8.30 -2.18
N VAL A 17 2.49 7.13 -2.81
CA VAL A 17 3.64 6.54 -3.46
C VAL A 17 3.29 6.08 -4.87
N SER A 18 4.18 6.39 -5.82
CA SER A 18 3.97 5.99 -7.20
C SER A 18 5.25 5.81 -8.00
N THR A 19 5.15 5.01 -9.06
CA THR A 19 6.15 4.91 -10.14
C THR A 19 5.77 5.72 -11.38
N ALA A 20 4.75 6.57 -11.28
CA ALA A 20 4.30 7.49 -12.33
C ALA A 20 5.40 8.46 -12.80
N ASP A 21 5.27 8.91 -14.04
CA ASP A 21 6.16 9.90 -14.66
C ASP A 21 5.85 11.32 -14.18
N TYR A 22 4.61 11.59 -13.81
CA TYR A 22 4.20 12.86 -13.21
C TYR A 22 3.03 12.71 -12.24
N LEU A 23 2.92 13.67 -11.32
CA LEU A 23 1.75 13.90 -10.48
C LEU A 23 1.00 15.10 -11.01
N ARG A 24 -0.33 15.01 -11.11
CA ARG A 24 -1.18 16.18 -11.34
C ARG A 24 -1.71 16.69 -10.00
N MET A 25 -1.48 17.97 -9.74
CA MET A 25 -1.87 18.68 -8.53
C MET A 25 -3.08 19.56 -8.87
N GLY A 26 -4.20 19.39 -8.16
CA GLY A 26 -5.46 20.05 -8.50
C GLY A 26 -5.87 19.80 -9.96
N ASP A 27 -6.35 20.84 -10.66
CA ASP A 27 -6.92 20.67 -12.00
C ASP A 27 -5.87 20.58 -13.13
N ASN A 28 -4.78 21.35 -13.06
CA ASN A 28 -3.90 21.56 -14.23
C ASN A 28 -2.40 21.56 -13.93
N GLU A 29 -1.99 21.57 -12.66
CA GLU A 29 -0.56 21.66 -12.31
C GLU A 29 0.07 20.27 -12.40
N ARG A 30 1.26 20.14 -13.01
CA ARG A 30 1.97 18.86 -13.12
C ARG A 30 3.36 18.96 -12.51
N PHE A 31 3.72 17.95 -11.73
CA PHE A 31 5.04 17.76 -11.16
C PHE A 31 5.65 16.49 -11.74
N TYR A 32 6.74 16.61 -12.52
CA TYR A 32 7.37 15.47 -13.19
C TYR A 32 8.42 14.81 -12.30
N ALA A 33 8.45 13.47 -12.29
CA ALA A 33 9.44 12.68 -11.54
C ALA A 33 10.87 12.89 -12.07
N ARG A 34 11.01 13.19 -13.37
CA ARG A 34 12.25 13.69 -13.97
C ARG A 34 12.12 15.20 -14.12
N PRO A 35 12.93 16.01 -13.39
CA PRO A 35 12.78 17.46 -13.39
C PRO A 35 12.82 18.03 -14.82
N GLN A 36 11.82 18.84 -15.17
CA GLN A 36 11.77 19.55 -16.44
C GLN A 36 11.94 21.06 -16.23
N ALA A 37 12.29 21.78 -17.29
CA ALA A 37 12.28 23.23 -17.22
C ALA A 37 10.83 23.71 -16.99
N ASN A 38 10.61 24.43 -15.89
CA ASN A 38 9.33 25.03 -15.44
C ASN A 38 8.40 24.16 -14.57
N ASP A 39 8.91 23.19 -13.80
CA ASP A 39 8.10 22.54 -12.76
C ASP A 39 7.60 23.58 -11.75
N VAL A 40 6.29 23.62 -11.51
CA VAL A 40 5.65 24.52 -10.53
C VAL A 40 5.56 23.79 -9.20
N LEU A 41 6.05 24.41 -8.14
CA LEU A 41 5.88 23.88 -6.78
C LEU A 41 4.46 24.18 -6.31
N SER A 42 3.69 23.12 -6.09
CA SER A 42 2.33 23.18 -5.54
C SER A 42 2.32 22.62 -4.11
N VAL A 43 1.37 23.10 -3.29
CA VAL A 43 1.09 22.56 -1.96
C VAL A 43 -0.23 21.79 -1.92
N ALA A 44 -0.92 21.63 -3.06
CA ALA A 44 -2.13 20.84 -3.17
C ALA A 44 -1.84 19.34 -2.99
N ALA A 45 -2.84 18.54 -2.63
CA ALA A 45 -2.70 17.09 -2.68
C ALA A 45 -2.64 16.59 -4.14
N PRO A 46 -1.98 15.45 -4.42
CA PRO A 46 -2.05 14.82 -5.73
C PRO A 46 -3.50 14.48 -6.09
N ALA A 47 -3.96 14.95 -7.25
CA ALA A 47 -5.27 14.63 -7.80
C ALA A 47 -5.19 13.46 -8.80
N ALA A 48 -4.04 13.26 -9.44
CA ALA A 48 -3.82 12.14 -10.35
C ALA A 48 -2.35 11.75 -10.54
N PHE A 49 -2.14 10.53 -11.05
CA PHE A 49 -0.86 9.89 -11.29
C PHE A 49 -0.75 9.49 -12.75
N GLY A 50 0.20 10.09 -13.47
CA GLY A 50 0.31 9.97 -14.91
C GLY A 50 1.48 9.10 -15.36
N PHE A 51 1.18 8.14 -16.23
CA PHE A 51 2.10 7.17 -16.80
C PHE A 51 2.23 7.42 -18.30
N LEU A 52 3.47 7.61 -18.76
CA LEU A 52 3.82 7.89 -20.14
C LEU A 52 4.43 6.67 -20.84
N GLU A 53 4.87 5.67 -20.06
CA GLU A 53 5.48 4.44 -20.55
C GLU A 53 4.47 3.28 -20.60
N ASP A 54 4.66 2.35 -21.54
CA ASP A 54 3.80 1.17 -21.75
C ASP A 54 4.10 0.01 -20.78
N ALA A 55 5.01 0.20 -19.83
CA ALA A 55 5.34 -0.78 -18.80
C ALA A 55 5.80 -0.08 -17.51
N PRO A 56 4.86 0.51 -16.74
CA PRO A 56 5.15 1.16 -15.48
C PRO A 56 5.91 0.24 -14.51
N ALA A 57 6.85 0.80 -13.75
CA ALA A 57 7.63 0.01 -12.81
C ALA A 57 6.76 -0.52 -11.66
N SER A 58 7.05 -1.74 -11.20
CA SER A 58 6.31 -2.39 -10.11
C SER A 58 6.52 -1.73 -8.75
N VAL A 59 5.57 -1.97 -7.84
CA VAL A 59 5.66 -1.60 -6.42
C VAL A 59 5.55 -2.86 -5.56
N ALA A 60 6.44 -3.01 -4.58
CA ALA A 60 6.44 -4.10 -3.63
C ALA A 60 6.31 -3.59 -2.19
N VAL A 61 5.45 -4.23 -1.40
CA VAL A 61 5.31 -4.04 0.05
C VAL A 61 5.49 -5.40 0.71
N GLU A 62 6.54 -5.56 1.51
CA GLU A 62 6.93 -6.83 2.10
C GLU A 62 6.75 -6.80 3.62
N GLY A 63 6.11 -7.83 4.16
CA GLY A 63 6.19 -8.22 5.56
C GLY A 63 7.38 -9.14 5.79
N ASN A 64 7.48 -9.70 7.00
CA ASN A 64 8.60 -10.56 7.40
C ASN A 64 8.56 -11.95 6.75
N GLY A 65 7.53 -12.27 5.97
CA GLY A 65 7.35 -13.57 5.36
C GLY A 65 7.01 -14.64 6.39
N GLU A 66 7.57 -15.84 6.20
CA GLU A 66 7.36 -16.96 7.11
C GLU A 66 8.17 -16.77 8.39
N LEU A 67 7.48 -16.73 9.53
CA LEU A 67 8.10 -16.74 10.84
C LEU A 67 8.15 -18.15 11.41
N SER A 68 9.27 -18.48 12.05
CA SER A 68 9.44 -19.73 12.79
C SER A 68 8.85 -19.65 14.19
N THR A 69 8.79 -20.78 14.89
CA THR A 69 8.35 -20.86 16.29
C THR A 69 9.26 -20.08 17.25
N GLU A 70 10.45 -19.66 16.82
CA GLU A 70 11.44 -18.95 17.63
C GLU A 70 10.91 -17.62 18.18
N ILE A 71 10.02 -16.94 17.44
CA ILE A 71 9.48 -15.64 17.84
C ILE A 71 8.60 -15.73 19.09
N TRP A 72 8.03 -16.91 19.38
CA TRP A 72 7.11 -17.12 20.49
C TRP A 72 7.80 -17.60 21.77
N GLY A 73 9.09 -17.96 21.70
CA GLY A 73 9.86 -18.35 22.89
C GLY A 73 9.15 -19.38 23.79
N GLU A 74 9.03 -19.05 25.07
CA GLU A 74 8.33 -19.87 26.07
C GLU A 74 6.79 -19.76 25.99
N ASP A 75 6.27 -18.79 25.25
CA ASP A 75 4.84 -18.49 25.10
C ASP A 75 4.18 -19.22 23.92
N TYR A 76 4.92 -20.09 23.20
CA TYR A 76 4.44 -20.84 22.03
C TYR A 76 3.08 -21.52 22.26
N ASP A 77 2.89 -22.18 23.41
CA ASP A 77 1.66 -22.92 23.73
C ASP A 77 0.44 -21.99 23.98
N ASN A 78 0.67 -20.70 24.24
CA ASN A 78 -0.36 -19.70 24.54
C ASN A 78 -0.47 -18.60 23.48
N TRP A 79 0.19 -18.76 22.33
CA TRP A 79 0.28 -17.70 21.34
C TRP A 79 -1.08 -17.20 20.82
N TRP A 80 -2.07 -18.10 20.74
CA TRP A 80 -3.44 -17.78 20.36
C TRP A 80 -4.21 -16.89 21.37
N ASP A 81 -3.65 -16.64 22.56
CA ASP A 81 -4.17 -15.73 23.61
C ASP A 81 -3.66 -14.28 23.44
N GLU A 82 -2.73 -14.04 22.51
CA GLU A 82 -2.19 -12.71 22.24
C GLU A 82 -3.23 -11.87 21.48
N THR A 83 -3.81 -10.90 22.18
CA THR A 83 -5.04 -10.23 21.77
C THR A 83 -4.87 -9.17 20.67
N ASP A 84 -3.67 -8.97 20.15
CA ASP A 84 -3.47 -8.15 18.95
C ASP A 84 -2.15 -8.47 18.24
N THR A 85 -2.16 -9.52 17.41
CA THR A 85 -1.00 -9.88 16.58
C THR A 85 -0.70 -8.85 15.47
N ASP A 86 -1.59 -7.88 15.23
CA ASP A 86 -1.35 -6.81 14.25
C ASP A 86 -0.31 -5.81 14.76
N SER A 87 -0.25 -5.63 16.07
CA SER A 87 0.69 -4.73 16.74
C SER A 87 2.14 -5.25 16.79
N LEU A 88 2.36 -6.54 16.51
CA LEU A 88 3.70 -7.15 16.54
C LEU A 88 4.56 -6.76 15.33
N PHE A 89 3.92 -6.66 14.17
CA PHE A 89 4.56 -6.28 12.91
C PHE A 89 3.74 -5.17 12.26
N PRO A 90 3.84 -3.94 12.79
CA PRO A 90 3.20 -2.80 12.16
C PRO A 90 3.91 -2.52 10.83
N GLY A 91 3.17 -2.64 9.72
CA GLY A 91 3.67 -2.26 8.40
C GLY A 91 3.62 -0.75 8.18
N LEU A 92 3.27 -0.33 6.98
CA LEU A 92 3.10 1.09 6.66
C LEU A 92 1.78 1.60 7.26
N VAL A 93 1.90 2.43 8.28
CA VAL A 93 0.75 3.02 8.99
C VAL A 93 0.73 4.53 8.78
N VAL A 94 -0.42 5.07 8.36
CA VAL A 94 -0.68 6.51 8.35
C VAL A 94 -1.50 6.94 9.57
N PRO A 95 -1.49 8.22 9.96
CA PRO A 95 -2.31 8.72 11.07
C PRO A 95 -3.81 8.50 10.86
N GLU A 96 -4.59 8.61 11.94
CA GLU A 96 -6.04 8.47 11.86
C GLU A 96 -6.67 9.48 10.89
N GLY A 97 -7.54 9.01 10.01
CA GLY A 97 -8.22 9.86 9.02
C GLY A 97 -7.40 10.19 7.76
N GLU A 98 -6.16 9.69 7.67
CA GLU A 98 -5.27 9.96 6.55
C GLU A 98 -5.30 8.87 5.48
N THR A 99 -4.85 9.20 4.27
CA THR A 99 -4.89 8.31 3.12
C THR A 99 -3.54 7.67 2.84
N THR A 100 -3.54 6.40 2.45
CA THR A 100 -2.41 5.73 1.79
C THR A 100 -2.77 5.44 0.32
N SER A 101 -2.01 5.97 -0.63
CA SER A 101 -2.15 5.62 -2.05
C SER A 101 -0.91 4.92 -2.58
N VAL A 102 -1.07 3.73 -3.17
CA VAL A 102 0.00 2.98 -3.84
C VAL A 102 -0.41 2.77 -5.29
N ILE A 103 0.25 3.49 -6.21
CA ILE A 103 -0.18 3.56 -7.61
C ILE A 103 1.02 3.32 -8.52
N GLY A 104 1.01 2.31 -9.38
CA GLY A 104 2.18 1.97 -10.19
C GLY A 104 1.90 0.92 -11.24
N GLY A 105 2.96 0.26 -11.72
CA GLY A 105 2.83 -1.03 -12.39
C GLY A 105 2.38 -2.12 -11.42
N ASP A 106 2.73 -3.37 -11.72
CA ASP A 106 2.36 -4.50 -10.86
C ASP A 106 2.60 -4.22 -9.38
N ILE A 107 1.56 -4.40 -8.56
CA ILE A 107 1.61 -4.20 -7.11
C ILE A 107 1.68 -5.57 -6.45
N ASN A 108 2.73 -5.78 -5.66
CA ASN A 108 2.96 -7.03 -4.95
C ASN A 108 3.02 -6.77 -3.44
N ILE A 109 2.04 -7.29 -2.70
CA ILE A 109 1.97 -7.19 -1.24
C ILE A 109 2.12 -8.59 -0.66
N LYS A 110 3.20 -8.79 0.09
CA LYS A 110 3.51 -10.06 0.77
C LYS A 110 3.45 -9.86 2.27
N GLY A 111 2.73 -10.71 2.97
CA GLY A 111 2.53 -10.56 4.40
C GLY A 111 3.60 -11.16 5.27
N THR A 112 3.30 -11.11 6.55
CA THR A 112 3.95 -11.91 7.58
C THR A 112 2.99 -13.03 7.96
N PHE A 113 3.48 -14.25 8.10
CA PHE A 113 2.66 -15.37 8.56
C PHE A 113 3.47 -16.32 9.41
N PHE A 114 2.82 -16.93 10.38
CA PHE A 114 3.36 -18.08 11.10
C PHE A 114 2.88 -19.37 10.41
N ALA A 115 3.80 -20.27 10.12
CA ALA A 115 3.51 -21.58 9.56
C ALA A 115 3.55 -22.66 10.65
N ASP A 116 2.40 -23.22 10.97
CA ASP A 116 2.34 -24.39 11.83
C ASP A 116 2.49 -25.66 10.98
N GLU A 117 3.65 -26.29 11.08
CA GLU A 117 3.98 -27.51 10.34
C GLU A 117 3.20 -28.74 10.80
N GLU A 118 2.71 -28.76 12.05
CA GLU A 118 1.92 -29.86 12.62
C GLU A 118 0.48 -29.80 12.10
N TYR A 119 -0.14 -28.63 12.12
CA TYR A 119 -1.51 -28.43 11.66
C TYR A 119 -1.61 -28.02 10.17
N LYS A 120 -0.48 -27.80 9.49
CA LYS A 120 -0.40 -27.30 8.10
C LYS A 120 -1.21 -26.02 7.90
N THR A 121 -1.18 -25.13 8.90
CA THR A 121 -1.88 -23.85 8.86
C THR A 121 -0.90 -22.71 8.67
N LYS A 122 -1.36 -21.66 7.97
CA LYS A 122 -0.66 -20.38 7.87
C LYS A 122 -1.53 -19.33 8.55
N THR A 123 -1.03 -18.77 9.63
CA THR A 123 -1.72 -17.72 10.39
C THR A 123 -1.12 -16.37 10.01
N PRO A 124 -1.88 -15.48 9.34
CA PRO A 124 -1.42 -14.12 9.04
C PRO A 124 -1.11 -13.34 10.31
N LEU A 125 -0.07 -12.51 10.27
CA LEU A 125 0.40 -11.68 11.38
C LEU A 125 0.74 -10.28 10.94
N GLY A 126 0.58 -9.33 11.85
CA GLY A 126 0.83 -7.93 11.54
C GLY A 126 -0.13 -7.37 10.51
N THR A 127 0.25 -6.21 10.00
CA THR A 127 -0.42 -5.57 8.87
C THR A 127 0.62 -5.03 7.90
N ASN A 128 0.33 -5.04 6.60
CA ASN A 128 1.20 -4.45 5.58
C ASN A 128 0.92 -2.96 5.40
N LEU A 129 -0.37 -2.62 5.32
CA LEU A 129 -0.86 -1.26 5.09
C LEU A 129 -1.98 -0.99 6.09
N SER A 130 -1.93 0.14 6.77
CA SER A 130 -2.96 0.55 7.73
C SER A 130 -3.29 2.04 7.58
N ALA A 131 -4.56 2.33 7.38
CA ALA A 131 -5.11 3.69 7.40
C ALA A 131 -6.32 3.73 8.34
N PRO A 132 -6.12 3.85 9.66
CA PRO A 132 -7.22 3.88 10.61
C PRO A 132 -8.13 5.08 10.34
N TRP A 133 -9.45 4.86 10.22
CA TRP A 133 -10.44 5.89 9.89
C TRP A 133 -10.18 6.69 8.61
N GLY A 134 -9.24 6.24 7.78
CA GLY A 134 -8.83 6.87 6.55
C GLY A 134 -9.09 5.96 5.36
N GLN A 135 -8.32 6.14 4.29
CA GLN A 135 -8.52 5.47 3.02
C GLN A 135 -7.25 4.78 2.53
N ILE A 136 -7.42 3.62 1.90
CA ILE A 136 -6.35 2.96 1.13
C ILE A 136 -6.77 2.88 -0.34
N SER A 137 -5.92 3.39 -1.23
CA SER A 137 -6.10 3.34 -2.67
C SER A 137 -4.95 2.57 -3.33
N LEU A 138 -5.28 1.46 -3.99
CA LEU A 138 -4.33 0.67 -4.78
C LEU A 138 -4.75 0.72 -6.25
N ALA A 139 -3.85 1.15 -7.13
CA ALA A 139 -4.10 1.15 -8.57
C ALA A 139 -2.91 0.57 -9.34
N SER A 140 -3.15 -0.48 -10.11
CA SER A 140 -2.12 -1.11 -10.94
C SER A 140 -2.39 -0.83 -12.42
N VAL A 141 -1.46 -0.14 -13.06
CA VAL A 141 -1.52 0.20 -14.49
C VAL A 141 -0.44 -0.55 -15.27
N GLY A 142 -0.85 -1.19 -16.35
CA GLY A 142 0.04 -1.96 -17.21
C GLY A 142 0.55 -1.16 -18.40
N GLY A 143 0.08 0.06 -18.62
CA GLY A 143 0.50 0.92 -19.74
C GLY A 143 0.21 2.39 -19.53
N ALA A 144 0.42 3.19 -20.58
CA ALA A 144 0.25 4.63 -20.53
C ALA A 144 -1.21 5.04 -20.20
N GLY A 145 -1.35 6.09 -19.39
CA GLY A 145 -2.64 6.58 -18.91
C GLY A 145 -2.49 7.43 -17.66
N GLU A 146 -3.63 7.76 -17.05
CA GLU A 146 -3.68 8.53 -15.81
C GLU A 146 -4.66 7.87 -14.83
N VAL A 147 -4.26 7.80 -13.56
CA VAL A 147 -5.08 7.34 -12.44
C VAL A 147 -5.51 8.56 -11.64
N ASN A 148 -6.81 8.86 -11.63
CA ASN A 148 -7.38 9.93 -10.84
C ASN A 148 -7.81 9.40 -9.48
N VAL A 149 -7.39 10.08 -8.41
CA VAL A 149 -7.83 9.77 -7.04
C VAL A 149 -8.94 10.74 -6.68
N THR A 150 -10.11 10.21 -6.38
CA THR A 150 -11.30 10.98 -6.02
C THR A 150 -11.78 10.55 -4.64
N GLU A 151 -12.63 11.37 -4.01
CA GLU A 151 -13.29 11.00 -2.76
C GLU A 151 -14.13 9.72 -2.90
N SER A 152 -14.58 9.39 -4.12
CA SER A 152 -15.42 8.23 -4.43
C SER A 152 -14.63 7.01 -4.94
N GLY A 153 -13.29 7.09 -4.97
CA GLY A 153 -12.42 6.02 -5.43
C GLY A 153 -11.51 6.40 -6.59
N LEU A 154 -11.15 5.40 -7.40
CA LEU A 154 -10.15 5.51 -8.46
C LEU A 154 -10.80 5.51 -9.85
N ASP A 155 -10.39 6.45 -10.70
CA ASP A 155 -10.75 6.48 -12.13
C ASP A 155 -9.49 6.33 -12.99
N ILE A 156 -9.38 5.18 -13.65
CA ILE A 156 -8.21 4.79 -14.44
C ILE A 156 -8.50 4.94 -15.92
N SER A 157 -7.70 5.77 -16.59
CA SER A 157 -7.76 5.98 -18.04
C SER A 157 -6.77 5.14 -18.85
N ALA A 158 -5.89 4.38 -18.18
CA ALA A 158 -4.94 3.50 -18.83
C ALA A 158 -5.65 2.36 -19.59
N GLU A 159 -5.20 2.07 -20.82
CA GLU A 159 -5.79 1.01 -21.65
C GLU A 159 -5.42 -0.40 -21.18
N LEU A 160 -4.32 -0.52 -20.44
CA LEU A 160 -3.84 -1.77 -19.87
C LEU A 160 -3.71 -1.60 -18.35
N LEU A 161 -4.28 -2.54 -17.60
CA LEU A 161 -4.12 -2.65 -16.15
C LEU A 161 -2.97 -3.62 -15.84
N GLY A 162 -2.32 -3.40 -14.70
CA GLY A 162 -1.32 -4.31 -14.16
C GLY A 162 -1.94 -5.28 -13.15
N ASP A 163 -1.12 -6.18 -12.60
CA ASP A 163 -1.59 -7.12 -11.59
C ASP A 163 -1.49 -6.52 -10.19
N ILE A 164 -2.47 -6.82 -9.32
CA ILE A 164 -2.37 -6.61 -7.87
C ILE A 164 -2.37 -7.98 -7.21
N THR A 165 -1.23 -8.36 -6.64
CA THR A 165 -1.03 -9.63 -5.94
C THR A 165 -0.91 -9.39 -4.45
N ILE A 166 -1.81 -9.99 -3.66
CA ILE A 166 -1.81 -9.99 -2.20
C ILE A 166 -1.63 -11.44 -1.75
N SER A 167 -0.49 -11.77 -1.14
CA SER A 167 -0.13 -13.16 -0.81
C SER A 167 0.51 -13.31 0.58
N ASP A 168 0.68 -14.57 0.99
CA ASP A 168 1.49 -14.95 2.15
C ASP A 168 1.12 -14.21 3.45
N GLY A 169 -0.18 -14.24 3.78
CA GLY A 169 -0.69 -13.59 5.00
C GLY A 169 -0.74 -12.07 4.93
N ALA A 170 -0.66 -11.49 3.73
CA ALA A 170 -0.75 -10.05 3.57
C ALA A 170 -2.07 -9.51 4.11
N LYS A 171 -1.98 -8.43 4.90
CA LYS A 171 -3.13 -7.82 5.56
C LYS A 171 -3.17 -6.32 5.31
N ILE A 172 -4.29 -5.85 4.77
CA ILE A 172 -4.60 -4.45 4.54
C ILE A 172 -5.70 -4.07 5.52
N THR A 173 -5.49 -3.00 6.28
CA THR A 173 -6.37 -2.58 7.35
C THR A 173 -6.90 -1.18 7.09
N VAL A 174 -8.22 -1.08 6.94
CA VAL A 174 -8.97 0.18 6.98
C VAL A 174 -9.97 0.04 8.11
N ASN A 175 -9.74 0.75 9.21
CA ASN A 175 -10.65 0.73 10.35
C ASN A 175 -11.64 1.87 10.16
N SER A 176 -12.70 1.65 9.39
CA SER A 176 -13.66 2.69 9.06
C SER A 176 -15.08 2.31 9.46
N ALA A 177 -16.00 3.28 9.41
CA ALA A 177 -17.43 3.06 9.63
C ALA A 177 -18.22 2.80 8.34
N SER A 178 -17.55 2.79 7.18
CA SER A 178 -18.15 2.78 5.84
C SER A 178 -17.51 1.74 4.91
N ASP A 179 -18.25 1.29 3.89
CA ASP A 179 -17.78 0.32 2.90
C ASP A 179 -16.90 0.96 1.78
N ASP A 180 -16.68 2.28 1.82
CA ASP A 180 -16.07 3.10 0.75
C ASP A 180 -14.58 3.45 1.01
N ASP A 181 -13.89 2.69 1.86
CA ASP A 181 -12.58 3.12 2.39
C ASP A 181 -11.39 2.32 1.82
N LEU A 182 -11.65 1.25 1.07
CA LEU A 182 -10.65 0.46 0.34
C LEU A 182 -10.99 0.40 -1.15
N TYR A 183 -10.14 1.01 -1.96
CA TYR A 183 -10.25 0.96 -3.42
C TYR A 183 -9.08 0.18 -4.03
N ILE A 184 -9.40 -0.84 -4.82
CA ILE A 184 -8.43 -1.68 -5.52
C ILE A 184 -8.87 -1.74 -6.99
N SER A 185 -8.02 -1.27 -7.91
CA SER A 185 -8.33 -1.25 -9.35
C SER A 185 -7.13 -1.55 -10.24
#